data_AF-A0A9W7XH91-F1
#
_entry.id   AF-A0A9W7XH91-F1
#
_cell.length_a   1.000
_cell.length_b   1.000
_cell.length_c   1.000
_cell.angle_alpha   90.00
_cell.angle_beta   90.00
_cell.angle_gamma   90.00
#
_symmetry.space_group_name_H-M   'P 1'
#
loop_
_entity.id
_entity.type
_entity.pdbx_description
1 polymer ?
#
loop_
_entity_poly.entity_id
_entity_poly.type
_entity_poly.pdbx_seq_one_letter_code
_entity_poly.pdbx_strand_id
1 'polypeptide(L)'
;MLFKISIVIAMATAVLCHMEIHKPCPRYSSKCSTHPALPAGETIDYNLNTPIGSNGNVLQPFCKHTIPWPQSTETWAAGQPVTVSFVAGGATHSGGHCEFSVSYDGGNTYVVVHQELRYCFFTAAPSAGGVDTVRDYTFTLPASLPGTDKAIFAWTWVNAVGNREFYNNCGDIAIKGSAGSYTGKKMTIANYGAGYPEIPEFLGNYDTGISYYTTNATQVTVTGKGYAGDGSTTSSTATTATTTAVQTTSTSSSTSSSSSTSSSTSSSTSSSTSTPTTAPSSIVPTTTVPTSTPSTGSCTSNAYQCSSDGSGYQVCLNNAWSNVISCAPGTVCFNNGGSIYCGWP
;
A
#
# COMPACT_ATOMS: atom_id res chain seq x y z
N MET A 1 14.71 -59.60 -7.08
CA MET A 1 14.66 -58.30 -7.79
C MET A 1 13.90 -57.33 -6.91
N LEU A 2 14.59 -56.32 -6.35
CA LEU A 2 14.00 -55.35 -5.42
C LEU A 2 13.21 -54.28 -6.19
N PHE A 3 11.94 -54.10 -5.86
CA PHE A 3 11.13 -52.96 -6.30
C PHE A 3 11.58 -51.69 -5.56
N LYS A 4 12.14 -50.72 -6.29
CA LYS A 4 12.44 -49.39 -5.76
C LYS A 4 11.21 -48.49 -5.94
N ILE A 5 10.50 -48.23 -4.85
CA ILE A 5 9.45 -47.21 -4.79
C ILE A 5 10.16 -45.85 -4.77
N SER A 6 10.06 -45.09 -5.87
CA SER A 6 10.56 -43.71 -5.94
C SER A 6 9.46 -42.77 -5.49
N ILE A 7 9.61 -42.21 -4.29
CA ILE A 7 8.75 -41.14 -3.77
C ILE A 7 9.16 -39.84 -4.48
N VAL A 8 8.27 -39.33 -5.34
CA VAL A 8 8.41 -38.00 -5.94
C VAL A 8 7.87 -36.99 -4.92
N ILE A 9 8.78 -36.29 -4.23
CA ILE A 9 8.45 -35.14 -3.40
C ILE A 9 8.22 -33.95 -4.35
N ALA A 10 6.97 -33.64 -4.64
CA ALA A 10 6.60 -32.39 -5.30
C ALA A 10 6.81 -31.23 -4.31
N MET A 11 7.95 -30.56 -4.38
CA MET A 11 8.10 -29.23 -3.78
C MET A 11 7.31 -28.24 -4.63
N ALA A 12 6.06 -28.02 -4.24
CA ALA A 12 5.30 -26.86 -4.70
C ALA A 12 6.00 -25.61 -4.16
N THR A 13 6.71 -24.87 -5.02
CA THR A 13 7.07 -23.49 -4.73
C THR A 13 5.77 -22.69 -4.73
N ALA A 14 5.12 -22.61 -3.57
CA ALA A 14 4.00 -21.73 -3.37
C ALA A 14 4.51 -20.29 -3.59
N VAL A 15 4.06 -19.68 -4.69
CA VAL A 15 4.25 -18.25 -4.93
C VAL A 15 3.34 -17.52 -3.93
N LEU A 16 3.76 -17.44 -2.66
CA LEU A 16 3.10 -16.71 -1.56
C LEU A 16 3.32 -15.20 -1.70
N CYS A 17 3.14 -14.69 -2.91
CA CYS A 17 3.33 -13.28 -3.17
C CYS A 17 1.96 -12.65 -3.28
N HIS A 18 1.46 -12.13 -2.17
CA HIS A 18 0.27 -11.29 -2.09
C HIS A 18 0.63 -9.94 -1.43
N MET A 19 -0.32 -9.04 -1.28
CA MET A 19 -0.08 -7.64 -0.92
C MET A 19 -0.39 -7.35 0.56
N GLU A 20 0.43 -6.50 1.19
CA GLU A 20 0.26 -6.05 2.57
C GLU A 20 0.58 -4.55 2.71
N ILE A 21 -0.18 -3.84 3.56
CA ILE A 21 0.18 -2.48 3.96
C ILE A 21 1.51 -2.49 4.73
N HIS A 22 2.39 -1.56 4.39
CA HIS A 22 3.57 -1.21 5.20
C HIS A 22 3.30 -0.03 6.14
N LYS A 23 2.56 0.99 5.66
CA LYS A 23 2.22 2.21 6.42
C LYS A 23 0.77 2.64 6.11
N PRO A 24 -0.10 2.95 7.09
CA PRO A 24 0.12 2.83 8.54
C PRO A 24 0.38 1.38 8.94
N CYS A 25 1.15 1.15 10.01
CA CYS A 25 1.51 -0.20 10.39
C CYS A 25 0.27 -1.05 10.70
N PRO A 26 0.00 -2.14 9.97
CA PRO A 26 -1.17 -2.95 10.24
C PRO A 26 -1.00 -3.78 11.52
N ARG A 27 -2.12 -4.26 12.05
CA ARG A 27 -2.14 -5.11 13.26
C ARG A 27 -1.20 -6.28 13.10
N TYR A 28 -0.22 -6.32 13.99
CA TYR A 28 0.75 -7.40 14.22
C TYR A 28 1.73 -7.66 13.08
N SER A 29 1.93 -6.67 12.21
CA SER A 29 2.86 -6.81 11.10
C SER A 29 4.32 -6.92 11.54
N SER A 30 5.00 -7.90 10.96
CA SER A 30 6.46 -8.06 11.02
C SER A 30 7.22 -7.07 10.12
N LYS A 31 6.53 -6.31 9.27
CA LYS A 31 7.12 -5.58 8.15
C LYS A 31 7.19 -4.07 8.38
N CYS A 32 6.64 -3.56 9.47
CA CYS A 32 6.74 -2.14 9.82
C CYS A 32 8.11 -1.80 10.38
N SER A 33 8.59 -0.57 10.14
CA SER A 33 9.82 -0.08 10.77
C SER A 33 9.70 0.02 12.29
N THR A 34 8.52 0.41 12.77
CA THR A 34 8.16 0.47 14.20
C THR A 34 6.72 -0.01 14.36
N HIS A 35 6.44 -0.69 15.47
CA HIS A 35 5.09 -1.05 15.86
C HIS A 35 4.94 -0.99 17.40
N PRO A 36 3.73 -0.77 17.93
CA PRO A 36 3.48 -0.87 19.37
C PRO A 36 3.82 -2.25 19.92
N ALA A 37 4.00 -2.36 21.24
CA ALA A 37 4.10 -3.66 21.88
C ALA A 37 2.83 -4.49 21.61
N LEU A 38 3.01 -5.79 21.34
CA LEU A 38 1.89 -6.71 21.15
C LEU A 38 1.02 -6.76 22.40
N PRO A 39 -0.32 -6.82 22.24
CA PRO A 39 -1.20 -7.17 23.34
C PRO A 39 -0.80 -8.52 23.97
N ALA A 40 -1.08 -8.67 25.26
CA ALA A 40 -0.68 -9.86 26.01
C ALA A 40 -1.27 -11.15 25.38
N GLY A 41 -0.41 -12.13 25.11
CA GLY A 41 -0.81 -13.41 24.50
C GLY A 41 -0.83 -13.43 22.97
N GLU A 42 -0.58 -12.29 22.32
CA GLU A 42 -0.54 -12.20 20.86
C GLU A 42 0.87 -12.40 20.30
N THR A 43 0.94 -12.75 19.01
CA THR A 43 2.21 -12.96 18.29
C THR A 43 2.21 -12.23 16.97
N ILE A 44 3.40 -11.92 16.45
CA ILE A 44 3.58 -11.29 15.14
C ILE A 44 3.01 -12.20 14.04
N ASP A 45 2.22 -11.62 13.14
CA ASP A 45 1.73 -12.29 11.94
C ASP A 45 2.69 -12.02 10.76
N TYR A 46 3.23 -13.11 10.22
CA TYR A 46 4.15 -13.11 9.07
C TYR A 46 3.42 -13.32 7.74
N ASN A 47 2.10 -13.54 7.77
CA ASN A 47 1.24 -13.88 6.63
C ASN A 47 0.08 -12.87 6.46
N LEU A 48 0.27 -11.62 6.89
CA LEU A 48 -0.71 -10.54 6.72
C LEU A 48 -1.01 -10.22 5.25
N ASN A 49 -0.14 -10.63 4.34
CA ASN A 49 -0.36 -10.49 2.90
C ASN A 49 -1.41 -11.45 2.32
N THR A 50 -1.78 -12.53 3.02
CA THR A 50 -2.77 -13.51 2.53
C THR A 50 -4.20 -12.93 2.52
N PRO A 51 -5.10 -13.39 1.64
CA PRO A 51 -6.48 -12.93 1.64
C PRO A 51 -7.23 -13.34 2.90
N ILE A 52 -8.22 -12.54 3.30
CA ILE A 52 -9.14 -12.88 4.39
C ILE A 52 -10.37 -13.64 3.89
N GLY A 53 -10.66 -13.58 2.59
CA GLY A 53 -11.73 -14.35 1.95
C GLY A 53 -11.34 -14.84 0.57
N SER A 54 -11.90 -15.97 0.14
CA SER A 54 -11.64 -16.55 -1.18
C SER A 54 -12.83 -17.37 -1.68
N ASN A 55 -13.27 -17.10 -2.92
CA ASN A 55 -14.40 -17.77 -3.59
C ASN A 55 -15.65 -17.80 -2.69
N GLY A 56 -15.96 -16.65 -2.08
CA GLY A 56 -17.10 -16.50 -1.16
C GLY A 56 -16.92 -17.13 0.22
N ASN A 57 -15.76 -17.72 0.56
CA ASN A 57 -15.49 -18.27 1.89
C ASN A 57 -14.78 -17.25 2.80
N VAL A 58 -15.05 -17.33 4.11
CA VAL A 58 -14.28 -16.60 5.13
C VAL A 58 -13.06 -17.44 5.53
N LEU A 59 -11.86 -16.88 5.35
CA LEU A 59 -10.60 -17.53 5.72
C LEU A 59 -10.03 -16.98 7.03
N GLN A 60 -10.22 -15.70 7.31
CA GLN A 60 -9.69 -14.99 8.48
C GLN A 60 -10.69 -13.92 8.97
N PRO A 61 -10.57 -13.41 10.21
CA PRO A 61 -11.31 -12.22 10.64
C PRO A 61 -11.02 -11.00 9.75
N PHE A 62 -11.92 -10.01 9.73
CA PHE A 62 -11.83 -8.84 8.84
C PHE A 62 -10.46 -8.14 8.91
N CYS A 63 -10.04 -7.70 10.09
CA CYS A 63 -8.73 -7.08 10.29
C CYS A 63 -7.58 -8.10 10.50
N LYS A 64 -7.79 -9.38 10.19
CA LYS A 64 -6.98 -10.57 10.57
C LYS A 64 -6.85 -10.80 12.08
N HIS A 65 -6.78 -9.74 12.86
CA HIS A 65 -6.75 -9.74 14.32
C HIS A 65 -7.85 -8.85 14.89
N THR A 66 -8.52 -9.35 15.92
CA THR A 66 -9.66 -8.68 16.55
C THR A 66 -9.25 -7.69 17.63
N ILE A 67 -8.09 -7.90 18.27
CA ILE A 67 -7.55 -6.99 19.28
C ILE A 67 -6.76 -5.87 18.58
N PRO A 68 -7.10 -4.60 18.83
CA PRO A 68 -6.34 -3.46 18.33
C PRO A 68 -4.92 -3.40 18.88
N TRP A 69 -4.03 -2.70 18.17
CA TRP A 69 -2.83 -2.18 18.80
C TRP A 69 -3.20 -1.30 20.01
N PRO A 70 -2.44 -1.36 21.12
CA PRO A 70 -2.73 -0.56 22.30
C PRO A 70 -2.51 0.94 22.08
N GLN A 71 -1.67 1.29 21.10
CA GLN A 71 -1.35 2.66 20.70
C GLN A 71 -1.56 2.82 19.19
N SER A 72 -1.93 4.03 18.78
CA SER A 72 -2.05 4.37 17.37
C SER A 72 -0.70 4.27 16.67
N THR A 73 -0.68 3.66 15.49
CA THR A 73 0.52 3.48 14.67
C THR A 73 0.82 4.70 13.82
N GLU A 74 -0.18 5.54 13.55
CA GLU A 74 -0.06 6.82 12.89
C GLU A 74 -1.06 7.84 13.47
N THR A 75 -0.73 9.12 13.36
CA THR A 75 -1.63 10.22 13.67
C THR A 75 -1.81 11.09 12.42
N TRP A 76 -3.02 11.12 11.88
CA TRP A 76 -3.40 11.92 10.72
C TRP A 76 -4.21 13.16 11.13
N ALA A 77 -4.43 14.08 10.20
CA ALA A 77 -5.26 15.25 10.43
C ALA A 77 -6.33 15.36 9.33
N ALA A 78 -7.58 15.61 9.73
CA ALA A 78 -8.67 15.84 8.79
C ALA A 78 -8.31 17.00 7.83
N GLY A 79 -8.61 16.82 6.54
CA GLY A 79 -8.29 17.82 5.51
C GLY A 79 -6.83 17.83 5.04
N GLN A 80 -5.95 17.01 5.62
CA GLN A 80 -4.56 16.91 5.18
C GLN A 80 -4.32 15.70 4.25
N PRO A 81 -3.32 15.78 3.36
CA PRO A 81 -2.86 14.62 2.62
C PRO A 81 -2.27 13.57 3.56
N VAL A 82 -2.60 12.31 3.31
CA VAL A 82 -2.02 11.14 3.97
C VAL A 82 -1.48 10.19 2.91
N THR A 83 -0.47 9.40 3.27
CA THR A 83 0.11 8.39 2.39
C THR A 83 -0.03 7.02 3.00
N VAL A 84 -0.54 6.08 2.21
CA VAL A 84 -0.62 4.66 2.54
C VAL A 84 0.38 3.92 1.65
N SER A 85 1.35 3.25 2.28
CA SER A 85 2.45 2.57 1.61
C SER A 85 2.29 1.06 1.72
N PHE A 86 2.69 0.32 0.70
CA PHE A 86 2.63 -1.15 0.66
C PHE A 86 4.03 -1.77 0.71
N VAL A 87 4.13 -2.98 1.28
CA VAL A 87 5.39 -3.73 1.34
C VAL A 87 5.90 -3.97 -0.09
N ALA A 88 7.21 -3.85 -0.29
CA ALA A 88 7.84 -4.15 -1.57
C ALA A 88 7.74 -5.65 -1.91
N GLY A 89 7.59 -5.97 -3.20
CA GLY A 89 7.36 -7.34 -3.66
C GLY A 89 5.89 -7.78 -3.56
N GLY A 90 5.63 -9.08 -3.51
CA GLY A 90 4.26 -9.61 -3.59
C GLY A 90 3.73 -9.69 -5.03
N ALA A 91 2.48 -10.12 -5.20
CA ALA A 91 1.78 -10.11 -6.49
C ALA A 91 0.54 -9.24 -6.41
N THR A 92 0.46 -8.34 -7.36
CA THR A 92 -0.62 -7.36 -7.47
C THR A 92 -1.78 -7.84 -8.31
N HIS A 93 -1.76 -9.10 -8.77
CA HIS A 93 -2.86 -9.75 -9.50
C HIS A 93 -3.46 -8.93 -10.63
N SER A 94 -2.60 -8.22 -11.37
CA SER A 94 -2.99 -7.27 -12.43
C SER A 94 -3.95 -6.16 -11.96
N GLY A 95 -4.03 -5.92 -10.67
CA GLY A 95 -4.77 -4.85 -10.02
C GLY A 95 -6.12 -5.28 -9.49
N GLY A 96 -7.15 -4.47 -9.74
CA GLY A 96 -8.48 -4.67 -9.18
C GLY A 96 -9.01 -3.42 -8.48
N HIS A 97 -9.96 -3.63 -7.57
CA HIS A 97 -10.64 -2.55 -6.86
C HIS A 97 -10.18 -2.46 -5.41
N CYS A 98 -9.68 -1.30 -5.02
CA CYS A 98 -9.26 -0.98 -3.66
C CYS A 98 -10.11 0.12 -3.03
N GLU A 99 -10.39 -0.02 -1.75
CA GLU A 99 -10.92 1.06 -0.92
C GLU A 99 -10.06 1.28 0.31
N PHE A 100 -9.92 2.55 0.68
CA PHE A 100 -9.31 2.99 1.91
C PHE A 100 -10.40 3.65 2.75
N SER A 101 -10.59 3.16 3.96
CA SER A 101 -11.72 3.52 4.80
C SER A 101 -11.30 3.70 6.26
N VAL A 102 -12.15 4.40 7.02
CA VAL A 102 -11.96 4.59 8.46
C VAL A 102 -13.18 4.10 9.25
N SER A 103 -12.95 3.55 10.43
CA SER A 103 -13.98 3.12 11.38
C SER A 103 -13.73 3.77 12.74
N TYR A 104 -14.81 4.21 13.39
CA TYR A 104 -14.80 4.91 14.69
C TYR A 104 -15.56 4.11 15.75
N ASP A 105 -16.14 2.97 15.38
CA ASP A 105 -17.04 2.16 16.20
C ASP A 105 -16.46 0.78 16.52
N GLY A 106 -15.13 0.67 16.56
CA GLY A 106 -14.43 -0.58 16.85
C GLY A 106 -14.41 -1.57 15.69
N GLY A 107 -14.69 -1.12 14.46
CA GLY A 107 -14.63 -1.94 13.25
C GLY A 107 -15.98 -2.51 12.83
N ASN A 108 -17.09 -2.01 13.38
CA ASN A 108 -18.43 -2.45 13.01
C ASN A 108 -18.89 -1.84 11.68
N THR A 109 -18.55 -0.57 11.44
CA THR A 109 -18.79 0.12 10.18
C THR A 109 -17.58 0.90 9.71
N TYR A 110 -17.39 0.98 8.40
CA TYR A 110 -16.29 1.68 7.76
C TYR A 110 -16.82 2.66 6.72
N VAL A 111 -16.40 3.92 6.82
CA VAL A 111 -16.68 4.96 5.84
C VAL A 111 -15.50 5.07 4.87
N VAL A 112 -15.78 5.03 3.57
CA VAL A 112 -14.77 5.15 2.52
C VAL A 112 -14.26 6.60 2.48
N VAL A 113 -12.94 6.75 2.45
CA VAL A 113 -12.25 8.05 2.33
C VAL A 113 -11.47 8.18 1.03
N HIS A 114 -11.13 7.05 0.38
CA HIS A 114 -10.51 7.02 -0.94
C HIS A 114 -10.80 5.69 -1.65
N GLN A 115 -10.92 5.71 -2.98
CA GLN A 115 -11.09 4.53 -3.82
C GLN A 115 -10.05 4.57 -4.94
N GLU A 116 -9.44 3.41 -5.19
CA GLU A 116 -8.63 3.17 -6.39
C GLU A 116 -9.28 2.00 -7.13
N LEU A 117 -10.03 2.29 -8.18
CA LEU A 117 -10.82 1.28 -8.90
C LEU A 117 -10.12 0.88 -10.19
N ARG A 118 -10.34 -0.36 -10.63
CA ARG A 118 -9.74 -1.01 -11.81
C ARG A 118 -8.28 -1.38 -11.61
N TYR A 119 -7.42 -0.41 -11.35
CA TYR A 119 -5.98 -0.57 -11.51
C TYR A 119 -5.21 -0.44 -10.22
N CYS A 120 -5.77 -0.85 -9.08
CA CYS A 120 -5.03 -0.83 -7.83
C CYS A 120 -3.64 -1.47 -8.00
N PHE A 121 -2.58 -0.75 -7.64
CA PHE A 121 -1.14 -0.98 -7.79
C PHE A 121 -0.52 -0.58 -9.13
N PHE A 122 -1.32 0.05 -9.99
CA PHE A 122 -0.92 0.49 -11.31
C PHE A 122 -1.44 1.90 -11.59
N THR A 123 -0.65 2.69 -12.31
CA THR A 123 -1.05 4.04 -12.72
C THR A 123 -2.12 4.04 -13.81
N ALA A 124 -2.14 3.01 -14.67
CA ALA A 124 -3.11 2.83 -15.75
C ALA A 124 -3.04 1.39 -16.31
N ALA A 125 -3.91 1.10 -17.28
CA ALA A 125 -3.77 -0.07 -18.14
C ALA A 125 -2.54 0.03 -19.08
N PRO A 126 -1.99 -1.10 -19.55
CA PRO A 126 -2.29 -2.47 -19.12
C PRO A 126 -1.56 -2.83 -17.82
N SER A 127 -2.26 -3.47 -16.89
CA SER A 127 -1.69 -4.03 -15.66
C SER A 127 -1.42 -5.54 -15.76
N ALA A 128 -1.84 -6.18 -16.85
CA ALA A 128 -1.67 -7.61 -17.09
C ALA A 128 -0.18 -7.98 -17.25
N GLY A 129 0.27 -8.99 -16.49
CA GLY A 129 1.67 -9.43 -16.49
C GLY A 129 2.67 -8.39 -15.95
N GLY A 130 2.17 -7.28 -15.39
CA GLY A 130 2.96 -6.11 -15.08
C GLY A 130 3.74 -6.23 -13.77
N VAL A 131 4.88 -5.54 -13.75
CA VAL A 131 5.51 -5.02 -12.53
C VAL A 131 4.63 -3.86 -12.06
N ASP A 132 4.30 -3.84 -10.78
CA ASP A 132 3.52 -2.74 -10.21
C ASP A 132 4.21 -1.39 -10.39
N THR A 133 3.41 -0.33 -10.48
CA THR A 133 3.92 1.04 -10.66
C THR A 133 3.50 1.98 -9.54
N VAL A 134 2.65 1.50 -8.63
CA VAL A 134 2.14 2.27 -7.48
C VAL A 134 2.24 1.43 -6.22
N ARG A 135 2.99 1.94 -5.23
CA ARG A 135 3.08 1.40 -3.87
C ARG A 135 2.75 2.39 -2.77
N ASP A 136 2.63 3.65 -3.14
CA ASP A 136 2.26 4.74 -2.26
C ASP A 136 1.01 5.41 -2.81
N TYR A 137 -0.04 5.44 -2.01
CA TYR A 137 -1.29 6.14 -2.32
C TYR A 137 -1.38 7.37 -1.45
N THR A 138 -1.25 8.54 -2.07
CA THR A 138 -1.44 9.81 -1.40
C THR A 138 -2.81 10.39 -1.73
N PHE A 139 -3.64 10.61 -0.71
CA PHE A 139 -4.96 11.21 -0.86
C PHE A 139 -5.26 12.15 0.30
N THR A 140 -6.17 13.10 0.07
CA THR A 140 -6.58 14.06 1.12
C THR A 140 -7.74 13.49 1.92
N LEU A 141 -7.60 13.44 3.24
CA LEU A 141 -8.71 13.09 4.12
C LEU A 141 -9.82 14.14 4.03
N PRO A 142 -11.10 13.76 4.05
CA PRO A 142 -12.19 14.73 4.13
C PRO A 142 -11.98 15.71 5.29
N ALA A 143 -12.05 17.02 5.02
CA ALA A 143 -11.82 18.06 6.01
C ALA A 143 -12.83 18.04 7.17
N SER A 144 -14.03 17.49 6.91
CA SER A 144 -15.10 17.32 7.89
C SER A 144 -15.02 16.02 8.68
N LEU A 145 -13.99 15.18 8.50
CA LEU A 145 -13.82 14.00 9.36
C LEU A 145 -13.67 14.45 10.81
N PRO A 146 -14.50 13.93 11.74
CA PRO A 146 -14.40 14.31 13.13
C PRO A 146 -13.12 13.73 13.76
N GLY A 147 -12.57 14.43 14.75
CA GLY A 147 -11.39 13.97 15.46
C GLY A 147 -11.67 12.82 16.41
N THR A 148 -10.74 11.87 16.51
CA THR A 148 -10.73 10.75 17.46
C THR A 148 -9.29 10.30 17.74
N ASP A 149 -9.03 9.86 18.96
CA ASP A 149 -7.77 9.20 19.35
C ASP A 149 -7.75 7.70 19.00
N LYS A 150 -8.90 7.14 18.62
CA LYS A 150 -9.10 5.73 18.29
C LYS A 150 -9.93 5.61 17.02
N ALA A 151 -9.26 5.50 15.89
CA ALA A 151 -9.84 5.10 14.62
C ALA A 151 -9.14 3.83 14.10
N ILE A 152 -9.85 3.06 13.30
CA ILE A 152 -9.28 1.95 12.54
C ILE A 152 -9.25 2.36 11.09
N PHE A 153 -8.06 2.43 10.51
CA PHE A 153 -7.87 2.52 9.08
C PHE A 153 -7.90 1.12 8.47
N ALA A 154 -8.61 0.95 7.37
CA ALA A 154 -8.68 -0.31 6.64
C ALA A 154 -8.45 -0.09 5.14
N TRP A 155 -7.51 -0.84 4.58
CA TRP A 155 -7.41 -1.06 3.15
C TRP A 155 -8.10 -2.38 2.81
N THR A 156 -8.93 -2.36 1.78
CA THR A 156 -9.52 -3.57 1.21
C THR A 156 -9.25 -3.66 -0.27
N TRP A 157 -9.16 -4.89 -0.79
CA TRP A 157 -8.87 -5.13 -2.20
C TRP A 157 -9.53 -6.41 -2.72
N VAL A 158 -10.17 -6.29 -3.88
CA VAL A 158 -10.59 -7.42 -4.72
C VAL A 158 -9.67 -7.46 -5.93
N ASN A 159 -8.96 -8.58 -6.09
CA ASN A 159 -7.97 -8.78 -7.14
C ASN A 159 -8.61 -9.07 -8.51
N ALA A 160 -8.00 -8.52 -9.56
CA ALA A 160 -8.48 -8.66 -10.93
C ALA A 160 -8.30 -10.09 -11.48
N VAL A 161 -7.15 -10.71 -11.22
CA VAL A 161 -6.74 -12.03 -11.77
C VAL A 161 -6.44 -13.03 -10.66
N GLY A 162 -6.75 -14.32 -10.88
CA GLY A 162 -6.48 -15.41 -9.93
C GLY A 162 -7.74 -15.94 -9.23
N ASN A 163 -7.62 -16.32 -7.96
CA ASN A 163 -8.78 -16.69 -7.15
C ASN A 163 -9.66 -15.46 -6.86
N ARG A 164 -10.93 -15.66 -6.49
CA ARG A 164 -11.83 -14.55 -6.15
C ARG A 164 -11.57 -14.15 -4.71
N GLU A 165 -10.53 -13.36 -4.50
CA GLU A 165 -9.98 -13.08 -3.18
C GLU A 165 -10.45 -11.71 -2.65
N PHE A 166 -10.47 -11.59 -1.33
CA PHE A 166 -10.69 -10.34 -0.61
C PHE A 166 -9.56 -10.14 0.40
N TYR A 167 -8.82 -9.06 0.25
CA TYR A 167 -7.74 -8.68 1.15
C TYR A 167 -8.22 -7.60 2.10
N ASN A 168 -7.75 -7.67 3.34
CA ASN A 168 -7.88 -6.56 4.27
C ASN A 168 -6.70 -6.54 5.24
N ASN A 169 -6.10 -5.37 5.39
CA ASN A 169 -5.27 -5.05 6.53
C ASN A 169 -5.82 -3.81 7.24
N CYS A 170 -5.72 -3.81 8.57
CA CYS A 170 -6.16 -2.70 9.40
C CYS A 170 -5.00 -2.13 10.21
N GLY A 171 -4.87 -0.81 10.23
CA GLY A 171 -3.98 -0.07 11.13
C GLY A 171 -4.80 0.74 12.14
N ASP A 172 -4.44 0.68 13.41
CA ASP A 172 -5.07 1.51 14.43
C ASP A 172 -4.40 2.89 14.43
N ILE A 173 -5.16 3.94 14.20
CA ILE A 173 -4.66 5.31 13.99
C ILE A 173 -5.40 6.31 14.87
N ALA A 174 -4.84 7.51 14.99
CA ALA A 174 -5.55 8.68 15.50
C ALA A 174 -5.81 9.69 14.36
N ILE A 175 -6.93 10.41 14.44
CA ILE A 175 -7.30 11.45 13.48
C ILE A 175 -7.55 12.74 14.24
N LYS A 176 -6.73 13.76 13.99
CA LYS A 176 -6.93 15.11 14.52
C LYS A 176 -8.06 15.79 13.77
N GLY A 177 -8.94 16.47 14.51
CA GLY A 177 -10.10 17.16 13.96
C GLY A 177 -11.04 17.66 15.05
N SER A 178 -12.02 18.47 14.66
CA SER A 178 -13.07 18.96 15.55
C SER A 178 -14.04 17.84 15.94
N ALA A 179 -14.84 18.06 16.99
CA ALA A 179 -15.97 17.19 17.30
C ALA A 179 -17.03 17.26 16.18
N GLY A 180 -17.73 16.17 15.93
CA GLY A 180 -18.80 16.14 14.93
C GLY A 180 -19.06 14.76 14.37
N SER A 181 -19.68 14.72 13.20
CA SER A 181 -19.98 13.50 12.45
C SER A 181 -19.67 13.66 10.98
N TYR A 182 -19.28 12.58 10.34
CA TYR A 182 -19.07 12.50 8.90
C TYR A 182 -19.84 11.32 8.33
N THR A 183 -20.69 11.59 7.35
CA THR A 183 -21.45 10.58 6.61
C THR A 183 -20.83 10.40 5.24
N GLY A 184 -20.56 9.15 4.87
CA GLY A 184 -20.02 8.82 3.57
C GLY A 184 -20.42 7.42 3.13
N LYS A 185 -19.93 7.01 1.97
CA LYS A 185 -20.15 5.68 1.43
C LYS A 185 -19.68 4.61 2.42
N LYS A 186 -20.50 3.58 2.64
CA LYS A 186 -20.10 2.37 3.35
C LYS A 186 -19.10 1.57 2.51
N MET A 187 -18.04 1.08 3.15
CA MET A 187 -17.08 0.20 2.50
C MET A 187 -17.78 -1.01 1.85
N THR A 188 -17.33 -1.35 0.64
CA THR A 188 -17.77 -2.52 -0.11
C THR A 188 -17.00 -3.74 0.37
N ILE A 189 -17.74 -4.79 0.75
CA ILE A 189 -17.18 -6.10 1.09
C ILE A 189 -17.68 -7.09 0.04
N ALA A 190 -16.77 -7.89 -0.51
CA ALA A 190 -17.03 -8.90 -1.52
C ALA A 190 -16.17 -10.14 -1.26
N ASN A 191 -16.52 -11.27 -1.87
CA ASN A 191 -15.75 -12.52 -1.78
C ASN A 191 -15.45 -13.02 -0.33
N TYR A 192 -16.25 -12.62 0.66
CA TYR A 192 -15.96 -12.81 2.09
C TYR A 192 -17.15 -13.40 2.87
N GLY A 193 -17.53 -14.64 2.57
CA GLY A 193 -18.62 -15.32 3.27
C GLY A 193 -20.00 -15.07 2.69
N ALA A 194 -20.97 -15.77 3.26
CA ALA A 194 -22.38 -15.63 2.90
C ALA A 194 -22.88 -14.20 3.19
N GLY A 195 -23.69 -13.66 2.26
CA GLY A 195 -24.28 -12.32 2.39
C GLY A 195 -23.51 -11.20 1.69
N TYR A 196 -22.32 -11.49 1.16
CA TYR A 196 -21.57 -10.56 0.31
C TYR A 196 -21.57 -11.03 -1.15
N PRO A 197 -21.52 -10.10 -2.12
CA PRO A 197 -21.40 -10.47 -3.52
C PRO A 197 -20.08 -11.18 -3.79
N GLU A 198 -20.11 -12.14 -4.71
CA GLU A 198 -18.90 -12.70 -5.30
C GLU A 198 -18.59 -11.98 -6.61
N ILE A 199 -17.45 -11.29 -6.65
CA ILE A 199 -16.97 -10.60 -7.83
C ILE A 199 -16.08 -11.58 -8.61
N PRO A 200 -16.44 -11.94 -9.85
CA PRO A 200 -15.70 -12.92 -10.64
C PRO A 200 -14.35 -12.38 -11.11
N GLU A 201 -13.56 -13.23 -11.75
CA GLU A 201 -12.32 -12.83 -12.40
C GLU A 201 -12.60 -11.80 -13.49
N PHE A 202 -11.73 -10.80 -13.59
CA PHE A 202 -11.99 -9.67 -14.48
C PHE A 202 -11.82 -10.08 -15.95
N LEU A 203 -10.94 -11.05 -16.23
CA LEU A 203 -10.67 -11.55 -17.59
C LEU A 203 -10.40 -10.41 -18.60
N GLY A 204 -9.70 -9.37 -18.14
CA GLY A 204 -9.40 -8.15 -18.92
C GLY A 204 -10.50 -7.06 -18.89
N ASN A 205 -11.71 -7.37 -18.42
CA ASN A 205 -12.75 -6.39 -18.17
C ASN A 205 -12.64 -5.80 -16.76
N TYR A 206 -11.97 -4.65 -16.66
CA TYR A 206 -11.74 -3.98 -15.39
C TYR A 206 -12.98 -3.29 -14.78
N ASP A 207 -14.11 -3.24 -15.50
CA ASP A 207 -15.39 -2.81 -14.93
C ASP A 207 -16.13 -3.94 -14.18
N THR A 208 -15.58 -5.16 -14.18
CA THR A 208 -16.15 -6.30 -13.44
C THR A 208 -16.33 -5.95 -11.96
N GLY A 209 -17.57 -6.07 -11.45
CA GLY A 209 -17.91 -5.78 -10.06
C GLY A 209 -17.90 -4.29 -9.67
N ILE A 210 -17.58 -3.37 -10.58
CA ILE A 210 -17.42 -1.94 -10.24
C ILE A 210 -18.71 -1.27 -9.74
N SER A 211 -19.88 -1.79 -10.12
CA SER A 211 -21.17 -1.30 -9.64
C SER A 211 -21.30 -1.45 -8.11
N TYR A 212 -20.75 -2.50 -7.50
CA TYR A 212 -20.73 -2.63 -6.04
C TYR A 212 -19.96 -1.51 -5.33
N TYR A 213 -19.05 -0.83 -6.04
CA TYR A 213 -18.25 0.30 -5.54
C TYR A 213 -18.81 1.67 -5.90
N THR A 214 -19.63 1.77 -6.95
CA THR A 214 -20.06 3.07 -7.51
C THR A 214 -21.56 3.30 -7.38
N THR A 215 -22.37 2.25 -7.42
CA THR A 215 -23.83 2.34 -7.39
C THR A 215 -24.43 1.91 -6.05
N ASN A 216 -23.64 1.27 -5.17
CA ASN A 216 -24.09 0.98 -3.81
C ASN A 216 -24.16 2.28 -3.00
N ALA A 217 -25.38 2.79 -2.80
CA ALA A 217 -25.66 4.05 -2.13
C ALA A 217 -25.72 3.95 -0.60
N THR A 218 -25.38 2.81 -0.01
CA THR A 218 -25.42 2.66 1.45
C THR A 218 -24.42 3.63 2.09
N GLN A 219 -24.92 4.53 2.91
CA GLN A 219 -24.10 5.45 3.68
C GLN A 219 -23.99 4.99 5.14
N VAL A 220 -22.87 5.30 5.76
CA VAL A 220 -22.64 5.13 7.20
C VAL A 220 -22.08 6.43 7.76
N THR A 221 -22.30 6.64 9.06
CA THR A 221 -21.85 7.84 9.76
C THR A 221 -20.85 7.46 10.84
N VAL A 222 -19.70 8.13 10.83
CA VAL A 222 -18.75 8.10 11.94
C VAL A 222 -18.91 9.36 12.78
N THR A 223 -18.80 9.23 14.10
CA THR A 223 -18.93 10.34 15.05
C THR A 223 -17.71 10.37 15.95
N GLY A 224 -17.10 11.55 16.10
CA GLY A 224 -15.91 11.75 16.92
C GLY A 224 -16.11 12.91 17.90
N LYS A 225 -15.50 12.80 19.08
CA LYS A 225 -15.56 13.83 20.13
C LYS A 225 -14.59 15.00 19.89
N GLY A 226 -13.82 14.94 18.80
CA GLY A 226 -12.72 15.86 18.53
C GLY A 226 -11.44 15.37 19.19
N TYR A 227 -10.32 15.64 18.53
CA TYR A 227 -8.99 15.25 18.99
C TYR A 227 -7.97 16.24 18.44
N ALA A 228 -7.19 16.86 19.33
CA ALA A 228 -6.18 17.85 18.97
C ALA A 228 -4.79 17.25 18.73
N GLY A 229 -4.61 15.95 19.01
CA GLY A 229 -3.31 15.33 19.16
C GLY A 229 -2.86 15.27 20.62
N ASP A 230 -1.98 14.32 20.89
CA ASP A 230 -1.16 14.27 22.08
C ASP A 230 -0.07 15.34 22.01
N GLY A 231 -0.41 16.55 22.49
CA GLY A 231 0.60 17.31 23.21
C GLY A 231 0.90 16.54 24.48
N SER A 232 2.17 16.18 24.74
CA SER A 232 2.58 15.72 26.06
C SER A 232 2.12 16.75 27.09
N THR A 233 1.05 16.45 27.83
CA THR A 233 0.72 17.16 29.06
C THR A 233 -0.08 16.23 29.97
N THR A 234 0.60 15.84 31.05
CA THR A 234 0.09 15.50 32.37
C THR A 234 -1.36 15.92 32.65
N SER A 235 -2.11 14.97 33.20
CA SER A 235 -3.41 15.14 33.86
C SER A 235 -3.65 16.55 34.38
N SER A 236 -4.72 17.18 33.91
CA SER A 236 -5.40 18.23 34.68
C SER A 236 -6.89 18.04 34.55
N THR A 237 -7.47 17.70 35.70
CA THR A 237 -8.89 17.59 36.02
C THR A 237 -9.70 18.72 35.40
N ALA A 238 -10.75 18.39 34.65
CA ALA A 238 -11.73 19.35 34.18
C ALA A 238 -12.54 19.88 35.37
N THR A 239 -12.20 21.08 35.85
CA THR A 239 -13.05 21.87 36.75
C THR A 239 -14.06 22.64 35.91
N THR A 240 -15.33 22.39 36.17
CA THR A 240 -16.51 23.11 35.67
C THR A 240 -16.34 24.62 35.84
N ALA A 241 -16.34 25.37 34.74
CA ALA A 241 -16.41 26.83 34.75
C ALA A 241 -17.83 27.30 34.44
N THR A 242 -18.54 27.70 35.49
CA THR A 242 -19.80 28.45 35.43
C THR A 242 -19.51 29.86 34.93
N THR A 243 -20.20 30.26 33.87
CA THR A 243 -20.29 31.64 33.37
C THR A 243 -20.88 32.58 34.42
N THR A 244 -20.16 33.62 34.80
CA THR A 244 -20.75 34.87 35.30
C THR A 244 -19.89 36.03 34.82
N ALA A 245 -20.50 36.87 33.98
CA ALA A 245 -19.94 38.12 33.52
C ALA A 245 -20.17 39.21 34.57
N VAL A 246 -19.12 39.96 34.92
CA VAL A 246 -19.23 41.34 35.43
C VAL A 246 -18.07 42.17 34.88
N GLN A 247 -18.44 43.32 34.36
CA GLN A 247 -17.64 44.39 33.76
C GLN A 247 -17.37 45.46 34.82
N THR A 248 -16.11 45.94 35.00
CA THR A 248 -15.81 47.36 35.26
C THR A 248 -14.30 47.72 35.19
N THR A 249 -14.01 48.71 34.32
CA THR A 249 -13.09 49.88 34.45
C THR A 249 -11.63 49.78 34.94
N SER A 250 -10.73 50.07 33.99
CA SER A 250 -9.63 51.08 33.96
C SER A 250 -8.73 51.30 35.19
N THR A 251 -7.41 51.24 34.98
CA THR A 251 -6.43 52.33 35.22
C THR A 251 -5.07 51.98 34.61
N SER A 252 -4.46 52.97 33.98
CA SER A 252 -3.17 52.98 33.28
C SER A 252 -1.98 53.36 34.19
N SER A 253 -0.79 52.79 33.93
CA SER A 253 0.50 53.48 34.10
C SER A 253 1.68 52.70 33.50
N SER A 254 2.51 53.43 32.77
CA SER A 254 3.84 53.15 32.21
C SER A 254 4.86 52.69 33.28
N THR A 255 6.05 52.16 32.98
CA THR A 255 7.19 52.85 32.31
C THR A 255 8.39 51.89 32.16
N SER A 256 9.18 52.07 31.08
CA SER A 256 10.66 51.96 30.95
C SER A 256 11.38 50.63 31.29
N SER A 257 12.48 50.18 30.67
CA SER A 257 13.32 50.55 29.51
C SER A 257 14.58 49.65 29.57
N SER A 258 15.23 49.37 28.43
CA SER A 258 16.66 49.05 28.19
C SER A 258 16.80 47.82 27.26
N SER A 259 17.05 47.97 25.96
CA SER A 259 18.33 48.30 25.28
C SER A 259 19.39 47.19 25.33
N SER A 260 19.62 46.54 24.19
CA SER A 260 20.98 46.32 23.68
C SER A 260 20.98 46.19 22.17
N THR A 261 21.78 47.09 21.60
CA THR A 261 22.12 47.31 20.20
C THR A 261 23.28 46.39 19.83
N SER A 262 23.30 45.84 18.61
CA SER A 262 24.52 45.63 17.81
C SER A 262 24.15 45.36 16.35
N SER A 263 24.18 46.45 15.57
CA SER A 263 24.64 46.54 14.17
C SER A 263 26.04 45.91 14.02
N SER A 264 26.59 45.48 12.90
CA SER A 264 26.47 45.71 11.44
C SER A 264 27.23 44.52 10.78
N THR A 265 27.28 44.22 9.47
CA THR A 265 27.49 45.00 8.22
C THR A 265 27.43 43.91 7.12
N SER A 266 26.59 44.03 6.08
CA SER A 266 26.95 44.34 4.67
C SER A 266 28.00 43.37 4.07
N SER A 267 27.87 42.78 2.88
CA SER A 267 27.41 43.29 1.58
C SER A 267 27.50 42.12 0.57
N SER A 268 26.47 41.78 -0.21
CA SER A 268 26.18 42.26 -1.57
C SER A 268 26.68 41.34 -2.71
N THR A 269 25.75 41.05 -3.64
CA THR A 269 25.94 40.82 -5.10
C THR A 269 26.70 39.54 -5.52
N SER A 270 26.28 38.74 -6.49
CA SER A 270 25.66 39.08 -7.77
C SER A 270 24.91 37.90 -8.38
N SER A 271 23.87 38.25 -9.14
CA SER A 271 23.23 37.46 -10.19
C SER A 271 24.22 37.06 -11.28
N SER A 272 24.11 35.83 -11.80
CA SER A 272 24.44 35.56 -13.20
C SER A 272 23.58 34.43 -13.75
N THR A 273 22.78 34.82 -14.73
CA THR A 273 22.14 33.98 -15.74
C THR A 273 23.24 33.37 -16.61
N SER A 274 23.15 32.06 -16.88
CA SER A 274 23.87 31.44 -17.98
C SER A 274 22.94 30.50 -18.76
N THR A 275 22.84 30.83 -20.04
CA THR A 275 22.20 30.18 -21.19
C THR A 275 22.57 28.71 -21.41
N PRO A 276 21.81 27.97 -22.24
CA PRO A 276 22.07 26.56 -22.52
C PRO A 276 23.30 26.41 -23.41
N THR A 277 24.28 25.65 -22.94
CA THR A 277 25.45 25.27 -23.74
C THR A 277 25.14 23.98 -24.49
N THR A 278 24.99 24.12 -25.80
CA THR A 278 25.02 23.03 -26.78
C THR A 278 26.40 22.38 -26.77
N ALA A 279 26.45 21.06 -26.62
CA ALA A 279 27.63 20.24 -26.82
C ALA A 279 27.25 18.99 -27.66
N PRO A 280 28.21 18.41 -28.41
CA PRO A 280 28.01 17.97 -29.78
C PRO A 280 27.40 16.57 -29.91
N SER A 281 26.74 16.36 -31.06
CA SER A 281 26.34 15.05 -31.59
C SER A 281 27.49 14.06 -31.54
N SER A 282 27.37 13.05 -30.67
CA SER A 282 28.14 11.83 -30.76
C SER A 282 27.39 10.85 -31.65
N ILE A 283 28.04 10.49 -32.74
CA ILE A 283 27.56 9.59 -33.79
C ILE A 283 27.53 8.18 -33.19
N VAL A 284 26.36 7.74 -32.75
CA VAL A 284 26.17 6.33 -32.38
C VAL A 284 25.96 5.55 -33.68
N PRO A 285 26.76 4.51 -33.97
CA PRO A 285 26.58 3.72 -35.17
C PRO A 285 25.20 3.04 -35.13
N THR A 286 24.44 3.24 -36.20
CA THR A 286 23.24 2.47 -36.51
C THR A 286 23.66 1.03 -36.81
N THR A 287 23.78 0.22 -35.78
CA THR A 287 23.94 -1.22 -35.95
C THR A 287 22.57 -1.81 -36.22
N THR A 288 22.35 -2.15 -37.49
CA THR A 288 21.25 -2.99 -37.95
C THR A 288 21.11 -4.19 -37.01
N VAL A 289 19.98 -4.28 -36.32
CA VAL A 289 19.58 -5.49 -35.60
C VAL A 289 19.56 -6.62 -36.63
N PRO A 290 20.40 -7.67 -36.50
CA PRO A 290 20.17 -8.87 -37.27
C PRO A 290 18.89 -9.49 -36.72
N THR A 291 17.90 -9.65 -37.60
CA THR A 291 16.83 -10.62 -37.40
C THR A 291 17.51 -11.99 -37.29
N SER A 292 17.88 -12.39 -36.08
CA SER A 292 18.34 -13.74 -35.81
C SER A 292 17.11 -14.64 -35.81
N THR A 293 16.96 -15.36 -36.92
CA THR A 293 16.24 -16.63 -37.02
C THR A 293 16.28 -17.42 -35.71
N PRO A 294 15.15 -17.98 -35.24
CA PRO A 294 15.17 -18.81 -34.04
C PRO A 294 16.05 -20.04 -34.30
N SER A 295 17.03 -20.23 -33.42
CA SER A 295 17.84 -21.45 -33.37
C SER A 295 16.90 -22.65 -33.27
N THR A 296 16.87 -23.45 -34.33
CA THR A 296 16.16 -24.72 -34.42
C THR A 296 16.87 -25.81 -33.62
N GLY A 297 17.02 -25.58 -32.31
CA GLY A 297 17.42 -26.61 -31.36
C GLY A 297 16.16 -27.21 -30.77
N SER A 298 15.80 -28.43 -31.16
CA SER A 298 14.79 -29.21 -30.44
C SER A 298 15.25 -29.36 -29.00
N CYS A 299 14.43 -28.92 -28.05
CA CYS A 299 14.72 -28.99 -26.63
C CYS A 299 13.72 -29.93 -25.94
N THR A 300 14.10 -30.45 -24.78
CA THR A 300 13.17 -31.18 -23.92
C THR A 300 12.20 -30.19 -23.29
N SER A 301 10.89 -30.38 -23.46
CA SER A 301 9.90 -29.51 -22.82
C SER A 301 10.21 -29.35 -21.33
N ASN A 302 10.14 -28.11 -20.84
CA ASN A 302 10.51 -27.67 -19.49
C ASN A 302 12.03 -27.60 -19.20
N ALA A 303 12.89 -27.72 -20.21
CA ALA A 303 14.30 -27.35 -20.06
C ALA A 303 14.48 -25.83 -19.99
N TYR A 304 15.55 -25.39 -19.32
CA TYR A 304 15.94 -23.98 -19.21
C TYR A 304 17.39 -23.82 -19.70
N GLN A 305 17.67 -22.72 -20.39
CA GLN A 305 19.06 -22.35 -20.75
C GLN A 305 19.26 -20.83 -20.61
N CYS A 306 20.48 -20.42 -20.29
CA CYS A 306 20.85 -19.02 -20.40
C CYS A 306 20.92 -18.63 -21.87
N SER A 307 20.55 -17.39 -22.18
CA SER A 307 20.82 -16.82 -23.49
C SER A 307 22.34 -16.82 -23.73
N SER A 308 22.75 -16.91 -24.98
CA SER A 308 24.16 -17.00 -25.36
C SER A 308 25.00 -15.78 -24.94
N ASP A 309 24.35 -14.64 -24.77
CA ASP A 309 24.93 -13.38 -24.29
C ASP A 309 24.86 -13.22 -22.76
N GLY A 310 24.28 -14.19 -22.04
CA GLY A 310 24.12 -14.16 -20.59
C GLY A 310 23.15 -13.10 -20.05
N SER A 311 22.50 -12.34 -20.94
CA SER A 311 21.61 -11.23 -20.59
C SER A 311 20.21 -11.67 -20.16
N GLY A 312 19.89 -12.96 -20.31
CA GLY A 312 18.58 -13.51 -20.02
C GLY A 312 18.57 -15.03 -20.06
N TYR A 313 17.37 -15.59 -20.06
CA TYR A 313 17.16 -17.03 -20.12
C TYR A 313 15.99 -17.40 -21.02
N GLN A 314 15.92 -18.67 -21.41
CA GLN A 314 14.87 -19.22 -22.25
C GLN A 314 14.29 -20.47 -21.60
N VAL A 315 12.99 -20.67 -21.77
CA VAL A 315 12.27 -21.88 -21.38
C VAL A 315 11.88 -22.67 -22.62
N CYS A 316 12.04 -23.98 -22.59
CA CYS A 316 11.57 -24.85 -23.66
C CYS A 316 10.08 -25.17 -23.46
N LEU A 317 9.23 -24.76 -24.41
CA LEU A 317 7.80 -25.06 -24.44
C LEU A 317 7.47 -25.83 -25.72
N ASN A 318 6.81 -26.98 -25.59
CA ASN A 318 6.43 -27.82 -26.75
C ASN A 318 7.61 -28.13 -27.69
N ASN A 319 8.76 -28.45 -27.10
CA ASN A 319 10.02 -28.76 -27.80
C ASN A 319 10.64 -27.60 -28.60
N ALA A 320 10.21 -26.36 -28.35
CA ALA A 320 10.78 -25.15 -28.91
C ALA A 320 11.21 -24.17 -27.81
N TRP A 321 12.36 -23.51 -28.01
CA TRP A 321 12.79 -22.45 -27.10
C TRP A 321 11.89 -21.21 -27.25
N SER A 322 11.48 -20.67 -26.11
CA SER A 322 10.81 -19.36 -26.06
C SER A 322 11.77 -18.21 -26.41
N ASN A 323 11.20 -17.02 -26.61
CA ASN A 323 11.98 -15.79 -26.68
C ASN A 323 12.80 -15.60 -25.40
N VAL A 324 13.93 -14.89 -25.52
CA VAL A 324 14.78 -14.58 -24.37
C VAL A 324 14.03 -13.68 -23.40
N ILE A 325 13.94 -14.13 -22.15
CA ILE A 325 13.46 -13.35 -21.01
C ILE A 325 14.67 -12.66 -20.40
N SER A 326 14.75 -11.34 -20.54
CA SER A 326 15.89 -10.56 -20.04
C SER A 326 15.97 -10.60 -18.51
N CYS A 327 17.19 -10.70 -18.01
CA CYS A 327 17.53 -10.45 -16.62
C CYS A 327 17.37 -8.96 -16.28
N ALA A 328 17.20 -8.64 -15.00
CA ALA A 328 17.12 -7.24 -14.54
C ALA A 328 18.44 -6.50 -14.83
N PRO A 329 18.42 -5.17 -15.06
CA PRO A 329 19.63 -4.40 -15.31
C PRO A 329 20.73 -4.65 -14.26
N GLY A 330 21.93 -4.98 -14.72
CA GLY A 330 23.08 -5.29 -13.86
C GLY A 330 23.22 -6.75 -13.45
N THR A 331 22.25 -7.61 -13.76
CA THR A 331 22.30 -9.05 -13.45
C THR A 331 22.59 -9.89 -14.69
N VAL A 332 23.24 -11.04 -14.50
CA VAL A 332 23.59 -12.02 -15.53
C VAL A 332 22.96 -13.37 -15.21
N CYS A 333 22.69 -14.15 -16.25
CA CYS A 333 22.10 -15.47 -16.12
C CYS A 333 23.12 -16.51 -15.66
N PHE A 334 22.77 -17.27 -14.63
CA PHE A 334 23.55 -18.40 -14.11
C PHE A 334 22.77 -19.70 -14.25
N ASN A 335 23.48 -20.81 -14.52
CA ASN A 335 22.93 -22.16 -14.53
C ASN A 335 23.68 -23.03 -13.51
N ASN A 336 22.97 -23.54 -12.49
CA ASN A 336 23.55 -24.41 -11.46
C ASN A 336 23.12 -25.88 -11.60
N GLY A 337 23.08 -26.40 -12.83
CA GLY A 337 22.85 -27.83 -13.09
C GLY A 337 21.43 -28.35 -12.78
N GLY A 338 20.48 -27.44 -12.57
CA GLY A 338 19.09 -27.77 -12.27
C GLY A 338 18.17 -26.55 -12.10
N SER A 339 18.71 -25.33 -12.15
CA SER A 339 17.95 -24.08 -12.04
C SER A 339 18.69 -22.97 -12.76
N ILE A 340 17.91 -22.02 -13.28
CA ILE A 340 18.42 -20.78 -13.86
C ILE A 340 17.94 -19.61 -13.02
N TYR A 341 18.85 -18.68 -12.74
CA TYR A 341 18.56 -17.45 -12.02
C TYR A 341 19.38 -16.30 -12.57
N CYS A 342 18.85 -15.08 -12.44
CA CYS A 342 19.59 -13.86 -12.71
C CYS A 342 20.22 -13.38 -11.40
N GLY A 343 21.54 -13.22 -11.39
CA GLY A 343 22.29 -12.77 -10.22
C GLY A 343 23.32 -11.71 -10.59
N TRP A 344 23.93 -11.07 -9.60
CA TRP A 344 25.08 -10.20 -9.86
C TRP A 344 26.30 -11.07 -10.25
N PRO A 345 27.08 -10.67 -11.27
CA PRO A 345 28.27 -11.38 -11.71
C PRO A 345 29.31 -11.63 -10.62
#